data_AF-A0A1H5T9S4-F1
#
_entry.id   AF-A0A1H5T9S4-F1
#
_cell.length_a   1.000
_cell.length_b   1.000
_cell.length_c   1.000
_cell.angle_alpha   90.00
_cell.angle_beta   90.00
_cell.angle_gamma   90.00
#
_symmetry.space_group_name_H-M   'P 1'
#
loop_
_entity.id
_entity.type
_entity.pdbx_description
1 polymer ?
#
loop_
_entity_poly.entity_id
_entity_poly.type
_entity_poly.pdbx_seq_one_letter_code
_entity_poly.pdbx_strand_id
1 'polypeptide(L)' 'MKNKSKAEMVKELGSFIKNRRKQQNLTQEKMLDILYSEFDLFMDKNTLSLIERGKIATNWYNIFAILSVLGFKND' A
#
# COMPACT_ATOMS: atom_id res chain seq x y z
N MET A 1 -15.04 0.16 -22.13
CA MET A 1 -14.52 0.00 -20.76
C MET A 1 -15.39 0.83 -19.82
N LYS A 2 -15.91 0.29 -18.71
CA LYS A 2 -16.66 1.09 -17.73
C LYS A 2 -15.66 1.96 -16.94
N ASN A 3 -15.94 3.26 -16.80
CA ASN A 3 -15.15 4.13 -15.94
C ASN A 3 -15.39 3.73 -14.47
N LYS A 4 -14.32 3.42 -13.75
CA LYS A 4 -14.40 3.09 -12.32
C LYS A 4 -14.56 4.36 -11.50
N SER A 5 -15.38 4.30 -10.46
CA SER A 5 -15.45 5.36 -9.46
C SER A 5 -14.15 5.45 -8.66
N LYS A 6 -13.90 6.62 -8.05
CA LYS A 6 -12.76 6.81 -7.15
C LYS A 6 -12.74 5.79 -6.00
N ALA A 7 -13.91 5.47 -5.45
CA ALA A 7 -14.04 4.49 -4.37
C ALA A 7 -13.66 3.06 -4.83
N GLU A 8 -14.04 2.67 -6.05
CA GLU A 8 -13.64 1.38 -6.61
C GLU A 8 -12.14 1.31 -6.85
N MET A 9 -11.52 2.38 -7.38
CA MET A 9 -10.07 2.43 -7.57
C MET A 9 -9.30 2.29 -6.25
N VAL A 10 -9.73 2.99 -5.19
CA VAL A 10 -9.13 2.89 -3.85
C VAL A 10 -9.27 1.47 -3.29
N LYS A 11 -10.43 0.84 -3.49
CA LYS A 11 -10.70 -0.54 -3.03
C LYS A 11 -9.82 -1.57 -3.75
N GLU A 12 -9.65 -1.41 -5.06
CA GLU A 12 -8.79 -2.29 -5.87
C GLU A 12 -7.32 -2.13 -5.49
N LEU A 13 -6.83 -0.89 -5.36
CA LEU A 13 -5.45 -0.62 -4.95
C LEU A 13 -5.15 -1.22 -3.57
N GLY A 14 -6.03 -0.99 -2.58
CA GLY A 14 -5.89 -1.57 -1.25
C GLY A 14 -5.84 -3.09 -1.27
N SER A 15 -6.73 -3.72 -2.03
CA SER A 15 -6.77 -5.18 -2.19
C SER A 15 -5.50 -5.72 -2.85
N PHE A 16 -4.99 -5.00 -3.86
CA PHE A 16 -3.74 -5.33 -4.53
C PHE A 16 -2.55 -5.29 -3.58
N ILE A 17 -2.38 -4.20 -2.83
CA ILE A 17 -1.31 -4.02 -1.83
C ILE A 17 -1.32 -5.19 -0.83
N LYS A 18 -2.49 -5.46 -0.24
CA LYS A 18 -2.67 -6.56 0.72
C LYS A 18 -2.29 -7.92 0.14
N ASN A 19 -2.75 -8.22 -1.08
CA ASN A 19 -2.52 -9.50 -1.71
C ASN A 19 -1.05 -9.69 -2.06
N ARG A 20 -0.39 -8.66 -2.61
CA ARG A 20 1.04 -8.71 -2.92
C ARG A 20 1.90 -8.87 -1.66
N ARG A 21 1.60 -8.10 -0.62
CA ARG A 21 2.27 -8.24 0.69
C ARG A 21 2.17 -9.68 1.21
N LYS A 22 0.96 -10.26 1.18
CA LYS A 22 0.72 -11.64 1.62
C LYS A 22 1.44 -12.68 0.75
N GLN A 23 1.47 -12.50 -0.57
CA GLN A 23 2.20 -13.40 -1.49
C GLN A 23 3.70 -13.45 -1.19
N GLN A 24 4.26 -12.36 -0.66
CA GLN A 24 5.66 -12.26 -0.25
C GLN A 24 5.91 -12.67 1.21
N ASN A 25 4.89 -13.20 1.90
CA ASN A 25 4.93 -13.52 3.34
C ASN A 25 5.37 -12.32 4.23
N LEU A 26 5.10 -11.09 3.78
CA LEU A 26 5.48 -9.88 4.50
C LEU A 26 4.38 -9.53 5.52
N THR A 27 4.73 -9.34 6.80
CA THR A 27 3.77 -8.85 7.81
C THR A 27 3.54 -7.34 7.66
N GLN A 28 2.49 -6.80 8.27
CA GLN A 28 2.29 -5.34 8.25
C GLN A 28 3.41 -4.63 9.01
N GLU A 29 3.82 -5.19 10.14
CA GLU A 29 4.92 -4.70 10.97
C GLU A 29 6.22 -4.63 10.15
N LYS A 30 6.58 -5.73 9.47
CA LYS A 30 7.79 -5.77 8.65
C LYS A 30 7.74 -4.77 7.50
N MET A 31 6.57 -4.57 6.90
CA MET A 31 6.38 -3.57 5.85
C MET A 31 6.58 -2.14 6.39
N LEU A 32 6.01 -1.83 7.56
CA LEU A 32 6.18 -0.53 8.22
C LEU A 32 7.63 -0.27 8.61
N ASP A 33 8.35 -1.29 9.09
CA ASP A 33 9.78 -1.19 9.41
C ASP A 33 10.58 -0.78 8.16
N ILE A 34 10.30 -1.39 7.00
CA ILE A 34 10.97 -1.07 5.73
C ILE A 34 10.61 0.35 5.29
N LEU A 35 9.33 0.72 5.31
CA LEU A 35 8.88 2.07 4.95
C LEU A 35 9.56 3.15 5.79
N TYR A 36 9.73 2.90 7.08
CA TYR A 36 10.47 3.80 7.95
C TYR A 36 11.95 3.84 7.60
N SER A 37 12.62 2.68 7.49
CA SER A 37 14.07 2.61 7.28
C SER A 37 14.56 3.08 5.91
N GLU A 38 13.78 2.89 4.84
CA GLU A 38 14.19 3.19 3.46
C GLU A 38 13.59 4.49 2.91
N PHE A 39 12.44 4.92 3.44
CA PHE A 39 11.70 6.08 2.93
C PHE A 39 11.48 7.17 3.98
N ASP A 40 11.91 6.99 5.23
CA ASP A 40 11.57 7.88 6.35
C ASP A 40 10.04 8.08 6.49
N LEU A 41 9.26 7.08 6.08
CA LEU A 41 7.80 7.15 6.05
C LEU A 41 7.23 6.56 7.33
N PHE A 42 6.91 7.43 8.28
CA PHE A 42 6.19 7.04 9.49
C PHE A 42 4.71 6.80 9.19
N MET A 43 4.24 5.56 9.36
CA MET A 43 2.85 5.16 9.21
C MET A 43 2.49 4.16 10.30
N ASP A 44 1.35 4.34 10.96
CA ASP A 44 0.87 3.37 11.93
C ASP A 44 0.17 2.16 11.26
N LYS A 45 0.08 1.05 12.00
CA LYS A 45 -0.54 -0.19 11.53
C LYS A 45 -2.02 -0.04 11.19
N ASN A 46 -2.77 0.82 11.87
CA ASN A 46 -4.19 1.04 11.57
C ASN A 46 -4.35 1.78 10.23
N THR A 47 -3.51 2.77 9.96
CA THR A 47 -3.46 3.47 8.67
C THR A 47 -3.16 2.49 7.53
N LEU A 48 -2.10 1.67 7.64
CA LEU A 48 -1.81 0.66 6.63
C LEU A 48 -2.97 -0.33 6.45
N SER A 49 -3.61 -0.76 7.54
CA SER A 49 -4.79 -1.63 7.51
C SER A 49 -6.02 -0.98 6.86
N LEU A 50 -6.22 0.32 7.03
CA LEU A 50 -7.29 1.06 6.35
C LEU A 50 -7.03 1.21 4.86
N ILE A 51 -5.77 1.45 4.47
CA ILE A 51 -5.33 1.47 3.06
C ILE A 51 -5.56 0.11 2.42
N GLU A 52 -5.09 -0.98 3.03
CA GLU A 52 -5.26 -2.35 2.52
C GLU A 52 -6.72 -2.80 2.40
N ARG A 53 -7.62 -2.22 3.21
CA ARG A 53 -9.07 -2.45 3.13
C ARG A 53 -9.77 -1.52 2.15
N GLY A 54 -9.04 -0.59 1.53
CA GLY A 54 -9.60 0.43 0.64
C GLY A 54 -10.56 1.39 1.33
N LYS A 55 -10.38 1.62 2.63
CA LYS A 55 -11.24 2.50 3.44
C LYS A 55 -10.79 3.95 3.42
N ILE A 56 -9.50 4.19 3.19
CA ILE A 56 -8.93 5.52 3.02
C ILE A 56 -8.07 5.56 1.76
N ALA A 57 -8.05 6.70 1.09
CA ALA A 57 -7.03 7.02 0.11
C ALA A 57 -5.75 7.48 0.83
N THR A 58 -4.64 7.48 0.11
CA THR A 58 -3.37 8.05 0.57
C THR A 58 -2.75 8.87 -0.55
N ASN A 59 -1.75 9.69 -0.24
CA ASN A 59 -1.05 10.49 -1.24
C ASN A 59 -0.16 9.61 -2.16
N TRP A 60 0.29 10.18 -3.28
CA TRP A 60 1.12 9.49 -4.27
C TRP A 60 2.47 9.00 -3.74
N TYR A 61 3.11 9.76 -2.85
CA TYR A 61 4.39 9.39 -2.25
C TYR A 61 4.28 8.10 -1.43
N ASN A 62 3.24 7.99 -0.60
CA ASN A 62 2.97 6.79 0.19
C ASN A 62 2.67 5.58 -0.71
N ILE A 63 1.94 5.77 -1.81
CA ILE A 63 1.68 4.70 -2.79
C ILE A 63 3.00 4.24 -3.40
N PHE A 64 3.84 5.17 -3.83
CA PHE A 64 5.15 4.86 -4.42
C PHE A 64 6.02 4.05 -3.45
N ALA A 65 6.19 4.52 -2.21
CA ALA A 65 6.98 3.81 -1.20
C ALA A 65 6.44 2.38 -0.95
N ILE A 66 5.11 2.24 -0.78
CA ILE A 66 4.45 0.94 -0.63
C ILE A 66 4.74 0.02 -1.83
N LEU A 67 4.64 0.52 -3.05
CA LEU A 67 4.89 -0.26 -4.25
C LEU A 67 6.37 -0.66 -4.39
N SER A 68 7.29 0.23 -4.04
CA SER A 68 8.73 -0.08 -4.00
C SER A 68 9.06 -1.18 -3.01
N VAL A 69 8.49 -1.15 -1.80
CA VAL A 69 8.63 -2.24 -0.81
C VAL A 69 8.08 -3.56 -1.33
N LEU A 70 7.01 -3.51 -2.14
CA LEU A 70 6.43 -4.67 -2.80
C LEU A 70 7.19 -5.12 -4.07
N GLY A 71 8.34 -4.52 -4.37
CA GLY A 71 9.22 -4.90 -5.47
C GLY A 71 8.86 -4.30 -6.83
N PHE A 72 7.99 -3.30 -6.87
CA PHE A 72 7.70 -2.55 -8.09
C PHE A 72 8.69 -1.40 -8.23
N LYS A 73 9.57 -1.50 -9.22
CA LYS A 73 10.45 -0.40 -9.63
C LYS A 73 9.72 0.46 -10.67
N ASN A 74 9.92 1.76 -10.60
CA ASN A 74 9.56 2.65 -11.70
C ASN A 74 10.69 2.52 -12.73
N ASP A 75 10.47 1.67 -13.74
CA ASP A 75 11.27 1.67 -14.96
C ASP A 75 10.78 2.76 -15.92
#